data_AF-A0A662IU01-F1
#
_entry.id   AF-A0A662IU01-F1
#
_cell.length_a   1.000
_cell.length_b   1.000
_cell.length_c   1.000
_cell.angle_alpha   90.00
_cell.angle_beta   90.00
_cell.angle_gamma   90.00
#
_symmetry.space_group_name_H-M   'P 1'
#
loop_
_entity.id
_entity.type
_entity.pdbx_description
1 polymer ?
#
loop_
_entity_poly.entity_id
_entity_poly.type
_entity_poly.pdbx_seq_one_letter_code
_entity_poly.pdbx_strand_id
1 'polypeptide(L)'
;MSEEASAVIEVYACEWQDESFRSGWSVADPIYHVFNTDGDVATISCSVEVNQARAEKALPGISTSVAVKLGVKIVEFSGDGWGVKVRDSSGAWHDITGTQTTTGYTEFGLPTGLTLDRIAIISYGSGSHAKFDWLGLLRKSKLLLKARALRVIRRINACSEFEVECLEPWAAEANVFNDVKIIIDGHKALCGLILARELQKMGKSVTWVRLRGADYAWHLASREAEKRKYSGQVHEVIKELVKPLVDEGLLTAESVEYCSKPIELDLSDESISILRTLNRVCGAEDVGFDFYVDCGADLHAFTRGSREQASLALEPLSYRIRQEVSEIINSATVLGATGKVEPPDGDYTHRMELWSCPSGNASLAQDDGVFFLTAPSLRVEQIGDEDVIVRLTLSSPLDLMPEPGSSKRKELRFYARWEGTYDPGLVIRLHDGDKGYFEHQDCLSGVPFGFWGVPDTGRTRAVRLPLYEKEPREWSVGPSWLSNPSWFHITHIDFIINVGDGGR
;
A
#
# COMPACT_ATOMS: atom_id res chain seq x y z
N MET A 1 -32.03 21.39 -7.35
CA MET A 1 -31.78 20.23 -6.49
C MET A 1 -30.57 19.54 -7.07
N SER A 2 -29.39 19.73 -6.49
CA SER A 2 -28.17 19.04 -6.94
C SER A 2 -28.34 17.57 -6.58
N GLU A 3 -28.29 16.69 -7.59
CA GLU A 3 -28.09 15.26 -7.35
C GLU A 3 -26.80 15.13 -6.53
N GLU A 4 -26.91 14.59 -5.31
CA GLU A 4 -25.72 14.27 -4.51
C GLU A 4 -24.91 13.24 -5.30
N ALA A 5 -23.64 13.56 -5.59
CA ALA A 5 -22.72 12.63 -6.23
C ALA A 5 -22.73 11.30 -5.48
N SER A 6 -23.13 10.22 -6.16
CA SER A 6 -23.29 8.93 -5.52
C SER A 6 -21.96 8.18 -5.57
N ALA A 7 -21.20 8.25 -4.48
CA ALA A 7 -20.02 7.41 -4.31
C ALA A 7 -20.43 6.03 -3.78
N VAL A 8 -20.05 4.98 -4.49
CA VAL A 8 -20.26 3.58 -4.11
C VAL A 8 -18.91 2.94 -3.83
N ILE A 9 -18.80 2.26 -2.70
CA ILE A 9 -17.58 1.53 -2.31
C ILE A 9 -17.91 0.05 -2.30
N GLU A 10 -17.29 -0.67 -3.22
CA GLU A 10 -17.37 -2.12 -3.30
C GLU A 10 -16.14 -2.72 -2.64
N VAL A 11 -16.33 -3.67 -1.72
CA VAL A 11 -15.22 -4.39 -1.08
C VAL A 11 -15.36 -5.89 -1.37
N TYR A 12 -14.28 -6.49 -1.86
CA TYR A 12 -14.21 -7.87 -2.27
C TYR A 12 -13.14 -8.61 -1.46
N ALA A 13 -13.50 -9.78 -0.90
CA ALA A 13 -12.55 -10.63 -0.21
C ALA A 13 -12.06 -11.74 -1.17
N CYS A 14 -11.23 -11.38 -2.13
CA CYS A 14 -10.79 -12.27 -3.19
C CYS A 14 -9.70 -13.24 -2.73
N GLU A 15 -9.79 -14.49 -3.18
CA GLU A 15 -8.66 -15.40 -3.35
C GLU A 15 -8.03 -15.26 -4.74
N TRP A 16 -8.85 -14.87 -5.72
CA TRP A 16 -8.42 -14.59 -7.08
C TRP A 16 -9.46 -13.69 -7.76
N GLN A 17 -9.02 -12.81 -8.65
CA GLN A 17 -9.90 -12.04 -9.53
C GLN A 17 -9.22 -11.77 -10.87
N ASP A 18 -10.03 -11.48 -11.88
CA ASP A 18 -9.60 -10.97 -13.17
C ASP A 18 -10.60 -9.90 -13.64
N GLU A 19 -10.08 -8.69 -13.89
CA GLU A 19 -10.83 -7.52 -14.35
C GLU A 19 -10.33 -7.03 -15.70
N SER A 20 -9.05 -7.25 -16.02
CA SER A 20 -8.49 -6.82 -17.31
C SER A 20 -8.62 -7.91 -18.38
N PHE A 21 -8.63 -9.18 -17.97
CA PHE A 21 -8.68 -10.35 -18.85
C PHE A 21 -7.55 -10.40 -19.89
N ARG A 22 -6.47 -9.62 -19.69
CA ARG A 22 -5.40 -9.40 -20.67
C ARG A 22 -4.51 -10.63 -20.89
N SER A 23 -4.23 -11.38 -19.83
CA SER A 23 -3.24 -12.46 -19.86
C SER A 23 -3.81 -13.83 -19.51
N GLY A 24 -3.24 -14.89 -20.10
CA GLY A 24 -3.47 -16.28 -19.70
C GLY A 24 -4.80 -16.92 -20.15
N TRP A 25 -5.61 -16.23 -20.95
CA TRP A 25 -6.83 -16.77 -21.54
C TRP A 25 -6.54 -17.46 -22.88
N SER A 26 -7.09 -18.66 -23.06
CA SER A 26 -7.03 -19.40 -24.33
C SER A 26 -8.39 -19.94 -24.73
N VAL A 27 -8.69 -19.91 -26.02
CA VAL A 27 -9.93 -20.50 -26.55
C VAL A 27 -9.77 -22.00 -26.74
N ALA A 28 -10.83 -22.76 -26.43
CA ALA A 28 -10.82 -24.22 -26.56
C ALA A 28 -10.75 -24.68 -28.03
N ASP A 29 -11.37 -23.94 -28.95
CA ASP A 29 -11.33 -24.19 -30.39
C ASP A 29 -11.15 -22.85 -31.13
N PRO A 30 -9.92 -22.47 -31.52
CA PRO A 30 -9.65 -21.20 -32.19
C PRO A 30 -10.27 -21.08 -33.58
N ILE A 31 -10.78 -22.16 -34.17
CA ILE A 31 -11.44 -22.13 -35.48
C ILE A 31 -12.84 -21.49 -35.34
N TYR A 32 -13.54 -21.81 -34.25
CA TYR A 32 -14.94 -21.44 -34.06
C TYR A 32 -15.17 -20.47 -32.88
N HIS A 33 -14.20 -20.30 -31.99
CA HIS A 33 -14.31 -19.44 -30.82
C HIS A 33 -13.35 -18.25 -30.93
N VAL A 34 -13.83 -17.06 -30.61
CA VAL A 34 -13.02 -15.84 -30.58
C VAL A 34 -13.07 -15.25 -29.18
N PHE A 35 -11.90 -14.99 -28.61
CA PHE A 35 -11.76 -14.26 -27.35
C PHE A 35 -11.01 -12.96 -27.61
N ASN A 36 -11.52 -11.84 -27.09
CA ASN A 36 -10.87 -10.54 -27.17
C ASN A 36 -11.13 -9.76 -25.87
N THR A 37 -10.26 -8.81 -25.54
CA THR A 37 -10.45 -7.88 -24.42
C THR A 37 -9.91 -6.51 -24.82
N ASP A 38 -10.56 -5.45 -24.36
CA ASP A 38 -10.02 -4.08 -24.42
C ASP A 38 -9.21 -3.72 -23.16
N GLY A 39 -9.12 -4.64 -22.19
CA GLY A 39 -8.47 -4.45 -20.91
C GLY A 39 -9.38 -4.05 -19.77
N ASP A 40 -10.68 -3.95 -20.01
CA ASP A 40 -11.74 -3.74 -18.99
C ASP A 40 -12.87 -4.77 -19.19
N VAL A 41 -13.19 -5.13 -20.44
CA VAL A 41 -14.24 -6.09 -20.78
C VAL A 41 -13.75 -7.17 -21.74
N ALA A 42 -13.84 -8.42 -21.30
CA ALA A 42 -13.61 -9.59 -22.16
C ALA A 42 -14.87 -9.98 -22.95
N THR A 43 -14.71 -10.18 -24.25
CA THR A 43 -15.73 -10.71 -25.15
C THR A 43 -15.34 -12.11 -25.61
N ILE A 44 -16.19 -13.10 -25.34
CA ILE A 44 -16.12 -14.44 -25.93
C ILE A 44 -17.25 -14.58 -26.95
N SER A 45 -16.91 -14.95 -28.18
CA SER A 45 -17.85 -15.08 -29.30
C SER A 45 -17.81 -16.48 -29.89
N CYS A 46 -18.97 -16.92 -30.34
CA CYS A 46 -19.26 -18.22 -30.90
C CYS A 46 -19.57 -18.09 -32.40
N SER A 47 -18.94 -18.91 -33.23
CA SER A 47 -19.28 -18.96 -34.66
C SER A 47 -20.71 -19.49 -34.86
N VAL A 48 -21.24 -19.33 -36.07
CA VAL A 48 -22.57 -19.86 -36.40
C VAL A 48 -22.61 -21.40 -36.51
N GLU A 49 -21.45 -22.06 -36.56
CA GLU A 49 -21.32 -23.50 -36.79
C GLU A 49 -21.31 -24.32 -35.48
N VAL A 50 -21.11 -23.66 -34.34
CA VAL A 50 -21.10 -24.29 -33.02
C VAL A 50 -22.11 -23.59 -32.10
N ASN A 51 -22.58 -24.29 -31.07
CA ASN A 51 -23.63 -23.76 -30.16
C ASN A 51 -23.08 -23.22 -28.85
N GLN A 52 -21.76 -23.21 -28.68
CA GLN A 52 -21.11 -22.60 -27.52
C GLN A 52 -19.68 -22.19 -27.87
N ALA A 53 -19.20 -21.12 -27.27
CA ALA A 53 -17.79 -20.76 -27.26
C ALA A 53 -17.24 -20.74 -25.85
N ARG A 54 -15.96 -21.11 -25.72
CA ARG A 54 -15.29 -21.27 -24.43
C ARG A 54 -13.89 -20.68 -24.47
N ALA A 55 -13.60 -19.81 -23.50
CA ALA A 55 -12.25 -19.38 -23.15
C ALA A 55 -11.89 -19.85 -21.75
N GLU A 56 -10.66 -20.30 -21.55
CA GLU A 56 -10.15 -20.90 -20.33
C GLU A 56 -8.92 -20.14 -19.81
N LYS A 57 -8.76 -20.08 -18.49
CA LYS A 57 -7.57 -19.54 -17.82
C LYS A 57 -7.10 -20.47 -16.73
N ALA A 58 -5.79 -20.66 -16.63
CA ALA A 58 -5.17 -21.40 -15.54
C ALA A 58 -5.26 -20.60 -14.22
N LEU A 59 -5.48 -21.30 -13.12
CA LEU A 59 -5.52 -20.76 -11.77
C LEU A 59 -4.32 -21.26 -10.96
N PRO A 60 -3.85 -20.50 -9.95
CA PRO A 60 -2.70 -20.90 -9.12
C PRO A 60 -3.00 -22.03 -8.11
N GLY A 61 -4.14 -22.71 -8.22
CA GLY A 61 -4.57 -23.75 -7.26
C GLY A 61 -5.40 -23.15 -6.11
N ILE A 62 -6.65 -22.76 -6.40
CA ILE A 62 -7.52 -22.09 -5.41
C ILE A 62 -8.35 -23.11 -4.64
N SER A 63 -8.28 -23.09 -3.30
CA SER A 63 -9.12 -23.96 -2.47
C SER A 63 -10.53 -23.40 -2.32
N THR A 64 -11.54 -24.20 -2.66
CA THR A 64 -12.97 -23.87 -2.45
C THR A 64 -13.42 -23.99 -0.99
N SER A 65 -12.58 -24.54 -0.12
CA SER A 65 -12.78 -24.45 1.33
C SER A 65 -12.52 -23.02 1.85
N VAL A 66 -11.82 -22.19 1.05
CA VAL A 66 -11.50 -20.79 1.35
C VAL A 66 -12.32 -19.87 0.43
N ALA A 67 -12.22 -20.06 -0.89
CA ALA A 67 -13.07 -19.39 -1.87
C ALA A 67 -14.44 -20.09 -1.96
N VAL A 68 -15.43 -19.57 -1.25
CA VAL A 68 -16.77 -20.20 -1.17
C VAL A 68 -17.75 -19.65 -2.20
N LYS A 69 -17.41 -18.58 -2.91
CA LYS A 69 -18.25 -17.97 -3.94
C LYS A 69 -17.51 -17.63 -5.22
N LEU A 70 -18.24 -17.69 -6.33
CA LEU A 70 -17.87 -17.10 -7.62
C LEU A 70 -18.69 -15.83 -7.82
N GLY A 71 -18.05 -14.67 -7.94
CA GLY A 71 -18.71 -13.45 -8.40
C GLY A 71 -18.43 -13.22 -9.89
N VAL A 72 -19.46 -12.79 -10.62
CA VAL A 72 -19.39 -12.52 -12.07
C VAL A 72 -20.08 -11.20 -12.35
N LYS A 73 -19.49 -10.32 -13.17
CA LYS A 73 -20.14 -9.13 -13.71
C LYS A 73 -20.21 -9.21 -15.23
N ILE A 74 -21.43 -9.19 -15.76
CA ILE A 74 -21.73 -9.24 -17.19
C ILE A 74 -22.29 -7.90 -17.65
N VAL A 75 -21.78 -7.39 -18.76
CA VAL A 75 -22.26 -6.13 -19.35
C VAL A 75 -23.34 -6.42 -20.39
N GLU A 76 -23.10 -7.43 -21.24
CA GLU A 76 -23.92 -7.73 -22.40
C GLU A 76 -23.77 -9.20 -22.79
N PHE A 77 -24.80 -9.79 -23.37
CA PHE A 77 -24.70 -11.08 -24.07
C PHE A 77 -25.76 -11.15 -25.18
N SER A 78 -25.58 -12.09 -26.10
CA SER A 78 -26.56 -12.47 -27.12
C SER A 78 -26.76 -13.99 -27.16
N GLY A 79 -27.67 -14.46 -28.01
CA GLY A 79 -27.94 -15.89 -28.16
C GLY A 79 -28.66 -16.48 -26.95
N ASP A 80 -28.22 -17.66 -26.52
CA ASP A 80 -28.92 -18.47 -25.51
C ASP A 80 -28.49 -18.14 -24.07
N GLY A 81 -27.41 -17.38 -23.90
CA GLY A 81 -26.94 -16.94 -22.58
C GLY A 81 -25.42 -17.04 -22.41
N TRP A 82 -24.99 -16.95 -21.16
CA TRP A 82 -23.59 -17.06 -20.76
C TRP A 82 -23.41 -18.03 -19.59
N GLY A 83 -22.18 -18.44 -19.30
CA GLY A 83 -21.89 -19.23 -18.10
C GLY A 83 -20.43 -19.25 -17.71
N VAL A 84 -20.15 -19.79 -16.52
CA VAL A 84 -18.81 -19.99 -15.98
C VAL A 84 -18.66 -21.40 -15.44
N LYS A 85 -17.58 -22.06 -15.84
CA LYS A 85 -17.19 -23.39 -15.35
C LYS A 85 -15.82 -23.31 -14.67
N VAL A 86 -15.59 -24.18 -13.70
CA VAL A 86 -14.28 -24.33 -13.04
C VAL A 86 -13.81 -25.76 -13.16
N ARG A 87 -12.50 -25.97 -13.23
CA ARG A 87 -11.90 -27.30 -13.25
C ARG A 87 -11.18 -27.54 -11.93
N ASP A 88 -11.39 -28.72 -11.36
CA ASP A 88 -10.62 -29.15 -10.20
C ASP A 88 -9.28 -29.81 -10.60
N SER A 89 -8.40 -30.01 -9.63
CA SER A 89 -7.10 -30.66 -9.83
C SER A 89 -7.17 -32.13 -10.24
N SER A 90 -8.35 -32.77 -10.19
CA SER A 90 -8.56 -34.11 -10.75
C SER A 90 -8.85 -34.08 -12.26
N GLY A 91 -9.05 -32.88 -12.82
CA GLY A 91 -9.38 -32.65 -14.22
C GLY A 91 -10.88 -32.59 -14.51
N ALA A 92 -11.74 -32.70 -13.49
CA ALA A 92 -13.18 -32.64 -13.66
C ALA A 92 -13.67 -31.19 -13.75
N TRP A 93 -14.56 -30.92 -14.72
CA TRP A 93 -15.19 -29.62 -14.90
C TRP A 93 -16.54 -29.55 -14.19
N HIS A 94 -16.74 -28.48 -13.44
CA HIS A 94 -17.94 -28.18 -12.67
C HIS A 94 -18.63 -26.97 -13.28
N ASP A 95 -19.92 -27.10 -13.57
CA ASP A 95 -20.76 -26.01 -14.07
C ASP A 95 -21.32 -25.22 -12.88
N ILE A 96 -20.84 -24.00 -12.68
CA ILE A 96 -21.13 -23.22 -11.48
C ILE A 96 -22.38 -22.37 -11.67
N THR A 97 -22.53 -21.78 -12.85
CA THR A 97 -23.63 -20.86 -13.12
C THR A 97 -24.79 -21.54 -13.84
N GLY A 98 -24.55 -22.63 -14.57
CA GLY A 98 -25.44 -23.04 -15.66
C GLY A 98 -25.54 -21.94 -16.72
N THR A 99 -26.55 -22.04 -17.59
CA THR A 99 -26.85 -20.99 -18.57
C THR A 99 -27.63 -19.85 -17.90
N GLN A 100 -27.05 -18.65 -17.96
CA GLN A 100 -27.60 -17.43 -17.41
C GLN A 100 -28.04 -16.47 -18.51
N THR A 101 -29.14 -15.75 -18.27
CA THR A 101 -29.76 -14.83 -19.24
C THR A 101 -29.97 -13.42 -18.68
N THR A 102 -29.23 -13.06 -17.62
CA THR A 102 -29.26 -11.74 -16.99
C THR A 102 -27.90 -11.06 -17.07
N THR A 103 -27.89 -9.73 -17.06
CA THR A 103 -26.69 -8.90 -16.96
C THR A 103 -26.51 -8.35 -15.54
N GLY A 104 -25.39 -7.69 -15.26
CA GLY A 104 -25.05 -7.14 -13.95
C GLY A 104 -24.14 -8.06 -13.13
N TYR A 105 -23.99 -7.72 -11.85
CA TYR A 105 -23.19 -8.47 -10.89
C TYR A 105 -24.02 -9.55 -10.18
N THR A 106 -23.53 -10.78 -10.20
CA THR A 106 -24.18 -11.92 -9.53
C THR A 106 -23.13 -12.80 -8.82
N GLU A 107 -23.52 -13.40 -7.69
CA GLU A 107 -22.70 -14.36 -6.95
C GLU A 107 -23.30 -15.76 -6.98
N PHE A 108 -22.46 -16.77 -7.13
CA PHE A 108 -22.80 -18.20 -7.14
C PHE A 108 -21.99 -18.93 -6.06
N GLY A 109 -22.56 -19.95 -5.44
CA GLY A 109 -21.83 -20.80 -4.49
C GLY A 109 -20.85 -21.72 -5.20
N LEU A 110 -19.66 -21.91 -4.63
CA LEU A 110 -18.69 -22.89 -5.12
C LEU A 110 -18.88 -24.24 -4.40
N PRO A 111 -18.67 -25.38 -5.09
CA PRO A 111 -18.66 -26.69 -4.44
C PRO A 111 -17.52 -26.75 -3.41
N THR A 112 -17.79 -27.29 -2.22
CA THR A 112 -16.83 -27.31 -1.11
C THR A 112 -15.79 -28.43 -1.26
N GLY A 113 -14.55 -28.18 -0.83
CA GLY A 113 -13.52 -29.21 -0.70
C GLY A 113 -12.74 -29.53 -1.97
N LEU A 114 -12.92 -28.76 -3.04
CA LEU A 114 -12.16 -28.82 -4.28
C LEU A 114 -10.95 -27.88 -4.27
N THR A 115 -9.91 -28.23 -5.01
CA THR A 115 -8.82 -27.33 -5.41
C THR A 115 -8.96 -27.04 -6.91
N LEU A 116 -9.18 -25.77 -7.26
CA LEU A 116 -9.43 -25.34 -8.63
C LEU A 116 -8.12 -25.00 -9.36
N ASP A 117 -7.94 -25.56 -10.55
CA ASP A 117 -6.75 -25.32 -11.39
C ASP A 117 -7.05 -24.56 -12.69
N ARG A 118 -8.33 -24.44 -13.08
CA ARG A 118 -8.78 -23.61 -14.22
C ARG A 118 -10.15 -23.00 -13.99
N ILE A 119 -10.41 -21.92 -14.70
CA ILE A 119 -11.72 -21.30 -14.87
C ILE A 119 -12.01 -21.12 -16.35
N ALA A 120 -13.28 -21.16 -16.74
CA ALA A 120 -13.71 -20.95 -18.11
C ALA A 120 -14.95 -20.07 -18.17
N ILE A 121 -14.94 -19.09 -19.08
CA ILE A 121 -16.10 -18.29 -19.45
C ILE A 121 -16.71 -18.82 -20.75
N ILE A 122 -18.03 -18.74 -20.85
CA ILE A 122 -18.80 -19.38 -21.91
C ILE A 122 -19.85 -18.44 -22.47
N SER A 123 -19.96 -18.41 -23.81
CA SER A 123 -21.13 -17.89 -24.53
C SER A 123 -21.91 -19.06 -25.10
N TYR A 124 -23.23 -19.06 -24.94
CA TYR A 124 -24.14 -20.08 -25.45
C TYR A 124 -24.95 -19.57 -26.64
N GLY A 125 -25.20 -20.43 -27.62
CA GLY A 125 -25.92 -20.14 -28.85
C GLY A 125 -25.01 -19.95 -30.06
N SER A 126 -25.51 -20.32 -31.23
CA SER A 126 -24.83 -20.12 -32.51
C SER A 126 -24.77 -18.63 -32.87
N GLY A 127 -23.59 -18.15 -33.28
CA GLY A 127 -23.39 -16.73 -33.61
C GLY A 127 -23.49 -15.78 -32.41
N SER A 128 -23.38 -16.29 -31.18
CA SER A 128 -23.57 -15.51 -29.95
C SER A 128 -22.28 -14.89 -29.44
N HIS A 129 -22.42 -13.97 -28.48
CA HIS A 129 -21.31 -13.47 -27.69
C HIS A 129 -21.72 -13.18 -26.25
N ALA A 130 -20.73 -13.12 -25.34
CA ALA A 130 -20.90 -12.69 -23.96
C ALA A 130 -19.74 -11.79 -23.54
N LYS A 131 -20.07 -10.70 -22.84
CA LYS A 131 -19.14 -9.65 -22.39
C LYS A 131 -19.03 -9.64 -20.86
N PHE A 132 -17.86 -10.00 -20.37
CA PHE A 132 -17.50 -10.11 -18.95
C PHE A 132 -16.65 -8.90 -18.54
N ASP A 133 -17.08 -8.15 -17.53
CA ASP A 133 -16.36 -6.99 -16.97
C ASP A 133 -15.58 -7.36 -15.70
N TRP A 134 -16.00 -8.42 -14.99
CA TRP A 134 -15.28 -8.85 -13.81
C TRP A 134 -15.58 -10.29 -13.45
N LEU A 135 -14.55 -11.00 -12.96
CA LEU A 135 -14.65 -12.36 -12.45
C LEU A 135 -13.84 -12.48 -11.16
N GLY A 136 -14.37 -13.17 -10.15
CA GLY A 136 -13.59 -13.40 -8.93
C GLY A 136 -14.07 -14.57 -8.08
N LEU A 137 -13.10 -15.22 -7.42
CA LEU A 137 -13.28 -16.28 -6.45
C LEU A 137 -13.16 -15.67 -5.06
N LEU A 138 -14.26 -15.66 -4.31
CA LEU A 138 -14.45 -14.87 -3.11
C LEU A 138 -14.57 -15.73 -1.86
N ARG A 139 -13.93 -15.29 -0.77
CA ARG A 139 -14.08 -15.85 0.58
C ARG A 139 -15.48 -15.60 1.18
N LYS A 140 -16.14 -14.54 0.73
CA LYS A 140 -17.47 -14.12 1.19
C LYS A 140 -18.10 -13.17 0.19
N SER A 141 -19.38 -12.86 0.38
CA SER A 141 -20.09 -11.89 -0.47
C SER A 141 -19.41 -10.53 -0.51
N LYS A 142 -19.55 -9.87 -1.66
CA LYS A 142 -19.19 -8.46 -1.85
C LYS A 142 -19.92 -7.61 -0.82
N LEU A 143 -19.18 -6.68 -0.22
CA LEU A 143 -19.77 -5.63 0.59
C LEU A 143 -20.01 -4.40 -0.28
N LEU A 144 -21.21 -3.84 -0.15
CA LEU A 144 -21.55 -2.52 -0.68
C LEU A 144 -21.64 -1.56 0.50
N LEU A 145 -20.79 -0.54 0.49
CA LEU A 145 -20.68 0.46 1.55
C LEU A 145 -21.01 1.85 1.00
N LYS A 146 -21.60 2.68 1.85
CA LYS A 146 -21.85 4.09 1.61
C LYS A 146 -20.85 4.94 2.39
N ALA A 147 -20.12 5.79 1.69
CA ALA A 147 -19.23 6.74 2.32
C ALA A 147 -20.04 7.84 3.00
N ARG A 148 -19.79 8.04 4.29
CA ARG A 148 -20.08 9.31 4.97
C ARG A 148 -19.08 10.38 4.55
N ALA A 149 -17.81 9.99 4.43
CA ALA A 149 -16.73 10.83 3.95
C ALA A 149 -15.82 9.98 3.05
N LEU A 150 -15.36 10.58 1.95
CA LEU A 150 -14.49 9.93 0.99
C LEU A 150 -13.38 10.91 0.60
N ARG A 151 -12.14 10.46 0.67
CA ARG A 151 -10.98 11.14 0.12
C ARG A 151 -10.25 10.16 -0.79
N VAL A 152 -10.02 10.57 -2.03
CA VAL A 152 -9.21 9.85 -3.02
C VAL A 152 -8.12 10.78 -3.51
N ILE A 153 -6.88 10.31 -3.54
CA ILE A 153 -5.72 11.04 -4.04
C ILE A 153 -5.10 10.19 -5.14
N ARG A 154 -5.23 10.62 -6.40
CA ARG A 154 -4.53 9.99 -7.52
C ARG A 154 -3.14 10.60 -7.66
N ARG A 155 -2.11 9.76 -7.77
CA ARG A 155 -0.72 10.20 -7.94
C ARG A 155 -0.09 9.53 -9.16
N ILE A 156 0.85 10.24 -9.76
CA ILE A 156 1.78 9.71 -10.77
C ILE A 156 3.10 9.43 -10.03
N ASN A 157 3.83 8.38 -10.45
CA ASN A 157 5.11 7.94 -9.90
C ASN A 157 5.07 7.50 -8.41
N ALA A 158 3.88 7.29 -7.87
CA ALA A 158 3.63 6.90 -6.48
C ALA A 158 2.31 6.11 -6.39
N CYS A 159 2.02 5.51 -5.24
CA CYS A 159 0.72 4.89 -5.00
C CYS A 159 -0.36 5.97 -4.84
N SER A 160 -1.51 5.77 -5.50
CA SER A 160 -2.71 6.53 -5.16
C SER A 160 -3.27 6.06 -3.82
N GLU A 161 -3.96 6.93 -3.09
CA GLU A 161 -4.45 6.65 -1.74
C GLU A 161 -5.96 6.88 -1.65
N PHE A 162 -6.59 6.16 -0.73
CA PHE A 162 -7.96 6.47 -0.32
C PHE A 162 -8.14 6.41 1.19
N GLU A 163 -9.10 7.19 1.67
CA GLU A 163 -9.68 7.10 2.99
C GLU A 163 -11.20 7.16 2.84
N VAL A 164 -11.90 6.19 3.42
CA VAL A 164 -13.36 6.17 3.48
C VAL A 164 -13.82 5.98 4.90
N GLU A 165 -14.81 6.77 5.30
CA GLU A 165 -15.53 6.61 6.56
C GLU A 165 -16.95 6.12 6.29
N CYS A 166 -17.33 5.03 6.96
CA CYS A 166 -18.64 4.41 6.88
C CYS A 166 -19.31 4.38 8.26
N LEU A 167 -20.63 4.52 8.29
CA LEU A 167 -21.44 4.38 9.51
C LEU A 167 -22.15 3.04 9.62
N GLU A 168 -22.11 2.25 8.54
CA GLU A 168 -22.83 0.99 8.45
C GLU A 168 -22.10 -0.10 9.25
N PRO A 169 -22.77 -0.83 10.17
CA PRO A 169 -22.09 -1.82 11.01
C PRO A 169 -21.39 -2.95 10.24
N TRP A 170 -21.93 -3.34 9.08
CA TRP A 170 -21.33 -4.38 8.23
C TRP A 170 -20.06 -3.92 7.52
N ALA A 171 -19.73 -2.62 7.52
CA ALA A 171 -18.42 -2.14 7.07
C ALA A 171 -17.28 -2.75 7.92
N ALA A 172 -17.56 -3.20 9.14
CA ALA A 172 -16.60 -3.89 10.00
C ALA A 172 -16.14 -5.23 9.44
N GLU A 173 -16.89 -5.81 8.50
CA GLU A 173 -16.51 -7.02 7.81
C GLU A 173 -15.36 -6.77 6.82
N ALA A 174 -15.15 -5.54 6.36
CA ALA A 174 -14.01 -5.21 5.51
C ALA A 174 -12.70 -5.46 6.28
N ASN A 175 -11.86 -6.33 5.72
CA ASN A 175 -10.58 -6.71 6.29
C ASN A 175 -9.44 -6.06 5.50
N VAL A 176 -8.28 -5.96 6.15
CA VAL A 176 -7.03 -5.62 5.46
C VAL A 176 -6.78 -6.64 4.34
N PHE A 177 -6.21 -6.17 3.24
CA PHE A 177 -5.99 -6.87 1.98
C PHE A 177 -7.26 -7.35 1.27
N ASN A 178 -8.43 -6.80 1.61
CA ASN A 178 -9.59 -6.92 0.71
C ASN A 178 -9.45 -5.90 -0.41
N ASP A 179 -9.81 -6.32 -1.62
CA ASP A 179 -9.86 -5.44 -2.77
C ASP A 179 -11.00 -4.43 -2.59
N VAL A 180 -10.74 -3.21 -3.01
CA VAL A 180 -11.71 -2.13 -2.98
C VAL A 180 -11.86 -1.53 -4.36
N LYS A 181 -13.09 -1.19 -4.73
CA LYS A 181 -13.41 -0.36 -5.88
C LYS A 181 -14.23 0.83 -5.42
N ILE A 182 -13.72 2.02 -5.73
CA ILE A 182 -14.38 3.29 -5.43
C ILE A 182 -14.96 3.80 -6.73
N ILE A 183 -16.28 3.86 -6.81
CA ILE A 183 -17.01 4.24 -8.00
C ILE A 183 -17.71 5.57 -7.71
N ILE A 184 -17.46 6.60 -8.52
CA ILE A 184 -18.08 7.92 -8.42
C ILE A 184 -18.79 8.19 -9.73
N ASP A 185 -20.10 8.44 -9.68
CA ASP A 185 -20.95 8.72 -10.84
C ASP A 185 -20.78 7.69 -11.98
N GLY A 186 -20.73 6.40 -11.60
CA GLY A 186 -20.58 5.27 -12.52
C GLY A 186 -19.15 4.98 -12.99
N HIS A 187 -18.16 5.80 -12.62
CA HIS A 187 -16.77 5.65 -13.06
C HIS A 187 -15.87 5.14 -11.93
N LYS A 188 -14.97 4.20 -12.23
CA LYS A 188 -13.96 3.69 -11.29
C LYS A 188 -12.96 4.82 -10.98
N ALA A 189 -13.09 5.45 -9.82
CA ALA A 189 -12.20 6.52 -9.38
C ALA A 189 -10.87 5.96 -8.82
N LEU A 190 -10.92 4.79 -8.16
CA LEU A 190 -9.75 4.07 -7.65
C LEU A 190 -10.08 2.59 -7.43
N CYS A 191 -9.17 1.69 -7.79
CA CYS A 191 -9.19 0.28 -7.41
C CYS A 191 -7.88 -0.09 -6.73
N GLY A 192 -7.94 -0.91 -5.69
CA GLY A 192 -6.77 -1.21 -4.86
C GLY A 192 -7.09 -2.08 -3.66
N LEU A 193 -6.30 -1.93 -2.60
CA LEU A 193 -6.37 -2.77 -1.40
C LEU A 193 -6.62 -1.94 -0.14
N ILE A 194 -7.41 -2.48 0.78
CA ILE A 194 -7.50 -1.96 2.14
C ILE A 194 -6.21 -2.31 2.88
N LEU A 195 -5.49 -1.32 3.38
CA LEU A 195 -4.22 -1.50 4.10
C LEU A 195 -4.35 -1.26 5.60
N ALA A 196 -5.32 -0.46 6.01
CA ALA A 196 -5.61 -0.22 7.42
C ALA A 196 -7.11 -0.06 7.65
N ARG A 197 -7.54 -0.43 8.86
CA ARG A 197 -8.91 -0.23 9.33
C ARG A 197 -8.91 0.30 10.76
N GLU A 198 -9.80 1.25 11.01
CA GLU A 198 -10.10 1.76 12.36
C GLU A 198 -11.59 1.50 12.63
N LEU A 199 -11.90 0.97 13.82
CA LEU A 199 -13.26 0.65 14.24
C LEU A 199 -13.59 1.38 15.53
N GLN A 200 -14.71 2.08 15.56
CA GLN A 200 -15.26 2.63 16.80
C GLN A 200 -16.49 1.82 17.22
N LYS A 201 -16.45 1.31 18.45
CA LYS A 201 -17.54 0.52 19.05
C LYS A 201 -18.24 1.30 20.14
N MET A 202 -19.56 1.22 20.20
CA MET A 202 -20.36 1.60 21.36
C MET A 202 -21.04 0.35 21.90
N GLY A 203 -20.57 -0.14 23.05
CA GLY A 203 -20.95 -1.46 23.56
C GLY A 203 -20.52 -2.58 22.62
N LYS A 204 -21.45 -3.44 22.20
CA LYS A 204 -21.18 -4.55 21.26
C LYS A 204 -21.32 -4.15 19.78
N SER A 205 -21.85 -2.96 19.49
CA SER A 205 -22.14 -2.53 18.12
C SER A 205 -21.00 -1.69 17.56
N VAL A 206 -20.61 -1.96 16.31
CA VAL A 206 -19.74 -1.07 15.54
C VAL A 206 -20.59 0.09 15.04
N THR A 207 -20.11 1.31 15.28
CA THR A 207 -20.84 2.55 14.97
C THR A 207 -20.16 3.39 13.90
N TRP A 208 -18.87 3.14 13.67
CA TRP A 208 -18.07 3.85 12.67
C TRP A 208 -16.90 2.98 12.27
N VAL A 209 -16.58 3.02 10.98
CA VAL A 209 -15.47 2.31 10.36
C VAL A 209 -14.74 3.29 9.46
N ARG A 210 -13.42 3.38 9.61
CA ARG A 210 -12.56 4.06 8.63
C ARG A 210 -11.66 3.04 7.96
N LEU A 211 -11.69 3.01 6.64
CA LEU A 211 -10.83 2.17 5.82
C LEU A 211 -9.84 3.07 5.11
N ARG A 212 -8.57 2.69 5.13
CA ARG A 212 -7.50 3.35 4.40
C ARG A 212 -6.80 2.34 3.53
N GLY A 213 -6.30 2.81 2.40
CA GLY A 213 -5.54 1.94 1.52
C GLY A 213 -4.95 2.67 0.33
N ALA A 214 -4.43 1.87 -0.58
CA ALA A 214 -3.76 2.35 -1.77
C ALA A 214 -4.25 1.61 -3.02
N ASP A 215 -4.00 2.18 -4.20
CA ASP A 215 -4.22 1.49 -5.47
C ASP A 215 -3.26 0.29 -5.65
N TYR A 216 -3.44 -0.46 -6.74
CA TYR A 216 -2.60 -1.64 -7.03
C TYR A 216 -1.11 -1.32 -7.23
N ALA A 217 -0.71 -0.05 -7.36
CA ALA A 217 0.70 0.34 -7.29
C ALA A 217 1.32 0.01 -5.91
N TRP A 218 0.51 -0.30 -4.89
CA TRP A 218 0.97 -0.88 -3.63
C TRP A 218 1.86 -2.11 -3.84
N HIS A 219 1.56 -2.97 -4.83
CA HIS A 219 2.39 -4.14 -5.13
C HIS A 219 3.82 -3.76 -5.54
N LEU A 220 3.99 -2.62 -6.21
CA LEU A 220 5.32 -2.07 -6.54
C LEU A 220 6.03 -1.56 -5.28
N ALA A 221 5.29 -0.97 -4.34
CA ALA A 221 5.85 -0.42 -3.11
C ALA A 221 6.23 -1.50 -2.08
N SER A 222 5.46 -2.58 -2.01
CA SER A 222 5.60 -3.63 -1.01
C SER A 222 6.56 -4.75 -1.39
N ARG A 223 7.08 -4.74 -2.61
CA ARG A 223 7.96 -5.80 -3.15
C ARG A 223 9.33 -5.23 -3.48
N GLU A 224 10.36 -5.94 -3.06
CA GLU A 224 11.74 -5.61 -3.37
C GLU A 224 12.06 -5.93 -4.83
N ALA A 225 12.87 -5.09 -5.47
CA ALA A 225 13.48 -5.41 -6.75
C ALA A 225 14.58 -6.46 -6.54
N GLU A 226 14.78 -7.34 -7.52
CA GLU A 226 15.81 -8.36 -7.44
C GLU A 226 17.21 -7.72 -7.41
N LYS A 227 18.09 -8.23 -6.55
CA LYS A 227 19.46 -7.75 -6.39
C LYS A 227 20.33 -8.21 -7.55
N ARG A 228 20.31 -7.45 -8.64
CA ARG A 228 21.10 -7.72 -9.84
C ARG A 228 21.31 -6.47 -10.68
N LYS A 229 22.06 -6.64 -11.76
CA LYS A 229 22.18 -5.65 -12.83
C LYS A 229 21.05 -5.83 -13.83
N TYR A 230 20.47 -4.71 -14.21
CA TYR A 230 19.50 -4.57 -15.30
C TYR A 230 20.15 -3.73 -16.40
N SER A 231 20.06 -4.17 -17.64
CA SER A 231 20.59 -3.44 -18.80
C SER A 231 19.75 -3.78 -20.02
N GLY A 232 19.37 -2.77 -20.79
CA GLY A 232 18.53 -2.94 -21.97
C GLY A 232 17.84 -1.64 -22.36
N GLN A 233 16.83 -1.74 -23.21
CA GLN A 233 15.99 -0.59 -23.52
C GLN A 233 15.10 -0.27 -22.30
N VAL A 234 14.81 1.02 -22.06
CA VAL A 234 14.05 1.47 -20.87
C VAL A 234 12.78 0.64 -20.63
N HIS A 235 11.98 0.42 -21.68
CA HIS A 235 10.72 -0.31 -21.57
C HIS A 235 10.92 -1.80 -21.28
N GLU A 236 12.01 -2.40 -21.74
CA GLU A 236 12.39 -3.79 -21.41
C GLU A 236 12.81 -3.88 -19.95
N VAL A 237 13.64 -2.95 -19.47
CA VAL A 237 14.08 -2.87 -18.07
C VAL A 237 12.88 -2.66 -17.14
N ILE A 238 11.93 -1.79 -17.49
CA ILE A 238 10.69 -1.61 -16.72
C ILE A 238 9.89 -2.92 -16.64
N LYS A 239 9.69 -3.60 -17.79
CA LYS A 239 8.95 -4.88 -17.83
C LYS A 239 9.66 -5.98 -17.05
N GLU A 240 10.99 -6.00 -17.11
CA GLU A 240 11.81 -6.94 -16.36
C GLU A 240 11.74 -6.71 -14.84
N LEU A 241 11.74 -5.44 -14.40
CA LEU A 241 11.61 -5.07 -12.99
C LEU A 241 10.29 -5.52 -12.38
N VAL A 242 9.19 -5.42 -13.13
CA VAL A 242 7.86 -5.79 -12.64
C VAL A 242 7.48 -7.24 -12.94
N LYS A 243 8.33 -7.98 -13.66
CA LYS A 243 8.08 -9.36 -14.07
C LYS A 243 7.65 -10.27 -12.92
N PRO A 244 8.24 -10.22 -11.70
CA PRO A 244 7.77 -11.05 -10.59
C PRO A 244 6.29 -10.82 -10.25
N LEU A 245 5.83 -9.57 -10.33
CA LEU A 245 4.43 -9.21 -10.05
C LEU A 245 3.50 -9.65 -11.19
N VAL A 246 4.00 -9.63 -12.43
CA VAL A 246 3.27 -10.13 -13.61
C VAL A 246 3.15 -11.65 -13.57
N ASP A 247 4.22 -12.35 -13.22
CA ASP A 247 4.25 -13.81 -13.11
C ASP A 247 3.34 -14.30 -11.97
N GLU A 248 3.22 -13.53 -10.88
CA GLU A 248 2.24 -13.76 -9.79
C GLU A 248 0.80 -13.35 -10.16
N GLY A 249 0.59 -12.67 -11.29
CA GLY A 249 -0.72 -12.19 -11.73
C GLY A 249 -1.27 -11.01 -10.94
N LEU A 250 -0.42 -10.26 -10.23
CA LEU A 250 -0.79 -9.09 -9.44
C LEU A 250 -0.87 -7.80 -10.27
N LEU A 251 -0.10 -7.72 -11.35
CA LEU A 251 -0.08 -6.59 -12.28
C LEU A 251 0.07 -7.08 -13.71
N THR A 252 -0.26 -6.22 -14.67
CA THR A 252 0.22 -6.33 -16.06
C THR A 252 1.13 -5.14 -16.40
N ALA A 253 1.85 -5.23 -17.52
CA ALA A 253 2.76 -4.18 -17.99
C ALA A 253 2.63 -3.98 -19.51
N GLU A 254 1.41 -4.13 -20.03
CA GLU A 254 1.14 -4.04 -21.46
C GLU A 254 1.18 -2.60 -21.97
N SER A 255 0.77 -1.65 -21.11
CA SER A 255 0.76 -0.21 -21.40
C SER A 255 2.09 0.49 -21.09
N VAL A 256 3.20 -0.25 -20.97
CA VAL A 256 4.54 0.33 -20.94
C VAL A 256 4.94 0.71 -22.36
N GLU A 257 5.04 2.01 -22.64
CA GLU A 257 5.38 2.55 -23.95
C GLU A 257 6.78 2.13 -24.40
N TYR A 258 6.91 1.85 -25.70
CA TYR A 258 8.20 1.56 -26.30
C TYR A 258 9.14 2.77 -26.17
N CYS A 259 10.36 2.52 -25.71
CA CYS A 259 11.42 3.51 -25.63
C CYS A 259 12.75 2.85 -26.03
N SER A 260 13.35 3.32 -27.11
CA SER A 260 14.60 2.77 -27.66
C SER A 260 15.86 3.20 -26.90
N LYS A 261 15.73 4.07 -25.90
CA LYS A 261 16.88 4.58 -25.13
C LYS A 261 17.43 3.46 -24.24
N PRO A 262 18.75 3.24 -24.21
CA PRO A 262 19.36 2.28 -23.31
C PRO A 262 19.40 2.83 -21.89
N ILE A 263 19.30 1.95 -20.90
CA ILE A 263 19.56 2.27 -19.50
C ILE A 263 20.29 1.10 -18.82
N GLU A 264 21.16 1.42 -17.89
CA GLU A 264 21.79 0.47 -16.99
C GLU A 264 21.47 0.84 -15.55
N LEU A 265 21.17 -0.18 -14.74
CA LEU A 265 20.85 -0.04 -13.33
C LEU A 265 21.50 -1.18 -12.58
N ASP A 266 22.30 -0.87 -11.56
CA ASP A 266 22.92 -1.86 -10.68
C ASP A 266 22.27 -1.83 -9.29
N LEU A 267 21.60 -2.92 -8.94
CA LEU A 267 20.99 -3.12 -7.61
C LEU A 267 21.68 -4.25 -6.84
N SER A 268 22.86 -4.71 -7.25
CA SER A 268 23.50 -5.91 -6.70
C SER A 268 23.68 -5.84 -5.17
N ASP A 269 23.95 -4.65 -4.64
CA ASP A 269 24.20 -4.39 -3.22
C ASP A 269 23.08 -3.57 -2.53
N GLU A 270 21.95 -3.36 -3.21
CA GLU A 270 20.89 -2.47 -2.72
C GLU A 270 19.57 -3.22 -2.46
N SER A 271 18.94 -2.97 -1.31
CA SER A 271 17.58 -3.46 -1.01
C SER A 271 16.61 -2.30 -1.18
N ILE A 272 15.86 -2.33 -2.28
CA ILE A 272 14.99 -1.22 -2.69
C ILE A 272 13.70 -1.76 -3.31
N SER A 273 12.58 -1.08 -3.08
CA SER A 273 11.30 -1.49 -3.66
C SER A 273 11.24 -1.27 -5.16
N ILE A 274 10.46 -2.10 -5.86
CA ILE A 274 10.22 -1.98 -7.30
C ILE A 274 9.73 -0.55 -7.63
N LEU A 275 8.85 0.03 -6.82
CA LEU A 275 8.35 1.39 -7.01
C LEU A 275 9.48 2.44 -7.00
N ARG A 276 10.40 2.35 -6.03
CA ARG A 276 11.49 3.33 -5.92
C ARG A 276 12.53 3.11 -7.03
N THR A 277 12.72 1.88 -7.46
CA THR A 277 13.52 1.56 -8.63
C THR A 277 12.92 2.12 -9.93
N LEU A 278 11.61 1.94 -10.14
CA LEU A 278 10.90 2.53 -11.28
C LEU A 278 11.02 4.05 -11.29
N ASN A 279 10.95 4.69 -10.12
CA ASN A 279 11.20 6.13 -9.99
C ASN A 279 12.61 6.53 -10.47
N ARG A 280 13.65 5.74 -10.19
CA ARG A 280 15.01 6.00 -10.68
C ARG A 280 15.12 5.84 -12.20
N VAL A 281 14.54 4.76 -12.73
CA VAL A 281 14.57 4.47 -14.18
C VAL A 281 13.78 5.53 -14.95
N CYS A 282 12.54 5.80 -14.54
CA CYS A 282 11.66 6.75 -15.22
C CYS A 282 12.12 8.21 -15.03
N GLY A 283 12.65 8.53 -13.85
CA GLY A 283 13.14 9.85 -13.51
C GLY A 283 14.54 10.18 -14.00
N ALA A 284 15.25 9.23 -14.63
CA ALA A 284 16.55 9.51 -15.24
C ALA A 284 16.41 10.61 -16.30
N GLU A 285 17.37 11.54 -16.34
CA GLU A 285 17.32 12.75 -17.17
C GLU A 285 17.07 12.44 -18.65
N ASP A 286 17.74 11.40 -19.15
CA ASP A 286 17.59 10.96 -20.54
C ASP A 286 16.32 10.15 -20.79
N VAL A 287 15.58 9.71 -19.77
CA VAL A 287 14.36 8.91 -19.92
C VAL A 287 13.13 9.81 -19.87
N GLY A 288 12.92 10.50 -18.74
CA GLY A 288 11.80 11.43 -18.56
C GLY A 288 10.42 10.79 -18.67
N PHE A 289 10.25 9.59 -18.10
CA PHE A 289 8.97 8.89 -18.07
C PHE A 289 8.17 9.23 -16.81
N ASP A 290 6.86 9.15 -16.95
CA ASP A 290 5.91 9.11 -15.85
C ASP A 290 5.14 7.79 -15.88
N PHE A 291 4.73 7.28 -14.73
CA PHE A 291 4.00 6.02 -14.63
C PHE A 291 2.88 6.05 -13.59
N TYR A 292 1.87 5.21 -13.79
CA TYR A 292 0.81 4.92 -12.82
C TYR A 292 0.25 3.51 -13.04
N VAL A 293 -0.45 2.96 -12.05
CA VAL A 293 -1.20 1.70 -12.20
C VAL A 293 -2.69 2.03 -12.32
N ASP A 294 -3.36 1.47 -13.31
CA ASP A 294 -4.78 1.71 -13.55
C ASP A 294 -5.69 0.80 -12.70
N CYS A 295 -7.00 0.94 -12.90
CA CYS A 295 -7.98 0.16 -12.15
C CYS A 295 -8.02 -1.33 -12.55
N GLY A 296 -7.46 -1.68 -13.72
CA GLY A 296 -7.29 -3.06 -14.20
C GLY A 296 -5.95 -3.68 -13.80
N ALA A 297 -5.22 -3.04 -12.88
CA ALA A 297 -3.90 -3.45 -12.40
C ALA A 297 -2.82 -3.44 -13.52
N ASP A 298 -2.99 -2.67 -14.58
CA ASP A 298 -1.97 -2.50 -15.62
C ASP A 298 -1.05 -1.32 -15.30
N LEU A 299 0.26 -1.54 -15.41
CA LEU A 299 1.27 -0.49 -15.30
C LEU A 299 1.35 0.28 -16.62
N HIS A 300 0.98 1.55 -16.56
CA HIS A 300 1.21 2.52 -17.62
C HIS A 300 2.52 3.24 -17.36
N ALA A 301 3.43 3.25 -18.33
CA ALA A 301 4.65 4.04 -18.27
C ALA A 301 4.85 4.72 -19.63
N PHE A 302 4.95 6.04 -19.63
CA PHE A 302 4.90 6.86 -20.84
C PHE A 302 5.80 8.09 -20.72
N THR A 303 6.12 8.70 -21.86
CA THR A 303 6.93 9.92 -21.86
C THR A 303 6.19 11.07 -21.17
N ARG A 304 6.83 11.77 -20.22
CA ARG A 304 6.23 12.90 -19.51
C ARG A 304 5.71 13.95 -20.50
N GLY A 305 4.45 14.36 -20.32
CA GLY A 305 3.80 15.37 -21.15
C GLY A 305 3.36 14.89 -22.54
N SER A 306 3.50 13.59 -22.87
CA SER A 306 3.03 13.06 -24.17
C SER A 306 1.51 12.91 -24.27
N ARG A 307 0.81 12.95 -23.13
CA ARG A 307 -0.64 12.79 -23.04
C ARG A 307 -1.28 14.17 -22.82
N GLU A 308 -2.05 14.63 -23.80
CA GLU A 308 -2.79 15.88 -23.72
C GLU A 308 -4.30 15.61 -23.65
N GLN A 309 -5.00 16.33 -22.77
CA GLN A 309 -6.45 16.40 -22.77
C GLN A 309 -6.86 17.83 -23.16
N ALA A 310 -7.05 18.05 -24.47
CA ALA A 310 -7.29 19.38 -25.04
C ALA A 310 -8.63 20.03 -24.67
N SER A 311 -9.54 19.30 -24.00
CA SER A 311 -10.93 19.71 -23.79
C SER A 311 -11.32 20.09 -22.36
N LEU A 312 -10.39 20.10 -21.40
CA LEU A 312 -10.67 20.54 -20.03
C LEU A 312 -10.35 22.03 -19.86
N ALA A 313 -11.39 22.86 -19.89
CA ALA A 313 -11.28 24.21 -19.34
C ALA A 313 -11.14 24.11 -17.82
N LEU A 314 -9.95 24.42 -17.29
CA LEU A 314 -9.76 24.50 -15.84
C LEU A 314 -10.56 25.69 -15.30
N GLU A 315 -11.64 25.42 -14.57
CA GLU A 315 -12.42 26.42 -13.84
C GLU A 315 -12.13 26.31 -12.33
N PRO A 316 -11.06 26.94 -11.81
CA PRO A 316 -10.68 26.78 -10.42
C PRO A 316 -11.67 27.52 -9.51
N LEU A 317 -12.38 26.79 -8.66
CA LEU A 317 -13.21 27.38 -7.59
C LEU A 317 -12.36 28.12 -6.54
N SER A 318 -11.15 27.62 -6.30
CA SER A 318 -10.10 28.28 -5.52
C SER A 318 -8.75 27.70 -5.92
N TYR A 319 -7.69 28.50 -5.83
CA TYR A 319 -6.33 28.01 -6.08
C TYR A 319 -5.38 28.60 -5.03
N ARG A 320 -4.36 27.81 -4.67
CA ARG A 320 -3.23 28.28 -3.87
C ARG A 320 -1.98 28.03 -4.69
N ILE A 321 -1.35 29.09 -5.17
CA ILE A 321 -0.03 29.00 -5.79
C ILE A 321 0.99 29.06 -4.66
N ARG A 322 1.85 28.05 -4.61
CA ARG A 322 3.03 28.02 -3.76
C ARG A 322 4.22 27.76 -4.66
N GLN A 323 5.04 28.78 -4.88
CA GLN A 323 6.28 28.64 -5.62
C GLN A 323 7.37 28.25 -4.62
N GLU A 324 7.80 27.00 -4.67
CA GLU A 324 8.93 26.50 -3.88
C GLU A 324 10.09 26.25 -4.83
N VAL A 325 11.16 27.04 -4.68
CA VAL A 325 12.36 26.92 -5.52
C VAL A 325 13.34 26.03 -4.77
N SER A 326 13.21 24.71 -4.93
CA SER A 326 14.08 23.75 -4.24
C SER A 326 15.34 23.39 -5.02
N GLU A 327 15.39 23.55 -6.35
CA GLU A 327 16.45 22.92 -7.16
C GLU A 327 16.91 23.72 -8.42
N ILE A 328 17.43 24.94 -8.24
CA ILE A 328 18.43 25.50 -9.18
C ILE A 328 19.63 25.97 -8.34
N ILE A 329 20.75 25.24 -8.39
CA ILE A 329 21.99 25.58 -7.68
C ILE A 329 23.06 25.97 -8.70
N ASN A 330 23.17 27.27 -9.00
CA ASN A 330 24.35 27.81 -9.70
C ASN A 330 25.48 28.18 -8.71
N SER A 331 25.14 28.33 -7.43
CA SER A 331 26.01 28.55 -6.26
C SER A 331 25.10 28.54 -5.03
N ALA A 332 25.49 27.86 -3.94
CA ALA A 332 24.73 27.83 -2.70
C ALA A 332 25.58 28.34 -1.53
N THR A 333 25.08 29.36 -0.83
CA THR A 333 25.43 29.63 0.57
C THR A 333 24.18 29.35 1.38
N VAL A 334 24.22 28.27 2.16
CA VAL A 334 23.11 27.88 3.04
C VAL A 334 23.09 28.82 4.24
N LEU A 335 22.04 29.63 4.32
CA LEU A 335 21.70 30.39 5.52
C LEU A 335 20.40 29.81 6.09
N GLY A 336 20.52 28.66 6.76
CA GLY A 336 19.50 28.20 7.69
C GLY A 336 19.53 29.10 8.92
N ALA A 337 18.36 29.51 9.43
CA ALA A 337 18.31 30.21 10.72
C ALA A 337 18.94 29.31 11.78
N THR A 338 20.09 29.75 12.30
CA THR A 338 20.83 29.11 13.38
C THR A 338 19.87 28.76 14.53
N GLY A 339 19.87 27.49 14.98
CA GLY A 339 19.20 27.07 16.22
C GLY A 339 17.79 26.46 16.13
N LYS A 340 17.38 25.85 15.01
CA LYS A 340 16.06 25.16 14.91
C LYS A 340 16.11 23.64 14.80
N VAL A 341 17.30 23.05 14.81
CA VAL A 341 17.53 21.60 14.88
C VAL A 341 18.45 21.37 16.06
N GLU A 342 18.10 20.40 16.89
CA GLU A 342 18.93 19.95 18.00
C GLU A 342 19.17 18.44 17.81
N PRO A 343 20.43 17.99 17.74
CA PRO A 343 21.65 18.78 17.95
C PRO A 343 21.99 19.66 16.73
N PRO A 344 22.79 20.73 16.87
CA PRO A 344 23.07 21.68 15.79
C PRO A 344 23.77 21.08 14.56
N ASP A 345 24.44 19.94 14.74
CA ASP A 345 25.11 19.15 13.71
C ASP A 345 24.20 18.10 13.03
N GLY A 346 22.94 17.98 13.46
CA GLY A 346 21.88 17.27 12.75
C GLY A 346 21.28 16.10 13.52
N ASP A 347 22.05 15.03 13.75
CA ASP A 347 21.55 13.77 14.32
C ASP A 347 22.35 13.36 15.58
N TYR A 348 21.64 12.94 16.62
CA TYR A 348 22.26 12.48 17.86
C TYR A 348 23.04 11.18 17.69
N THR A 349 22.80 10.37 16.67
CA THR A 349 23.56 9.12 16.46
C THR A 349 25.00 9.36 15.99
N HIS A 350 25.35 10.57 15.56
CA HIS A 350 26.74 10.98 15.34
C HIS A 350 27.53 11.08 16.65
N ARG A 351 26.86 11.18 17.79
CA ARG A 351 27.43 11.49 19.10
C ARG A 351 27.28 10.31 20.06
N MET A 352 27.99 9.21 19.77
CA MET A 352 27.93 7.98 20.57
C MET A 352 28.20 8.21 22.06
N GLU A 353 28.99 9.24 22.41
CA GLU A 353 29.27 9.62 23.79
C GLU A 353 28.04 10.04 24.62
N LEU A 354 26.93 10.38 23.96
CA LEU A 354 25.66 10.75 24.60
C LEU A 354 24.75 9.55 24.87
N TRP A 355 25.05 8.40 24.27
CA TRP A 355 24.21 7.21 24.34
C TRP A 355 24.76 6.19 25.33
N SER A 356 23.87 5.54 26.06
CA SER A 356 24.23 4.49 27.02
C SER A 356 23.11 3.46 27.15
N CYS A 357 23.42 2.30 27.71
CA CYS A 357 22.45 1.26 28.04
C CYS A 357 22.42 1.08 29.56
N PRO A 358 21.73 1.96 30.33
CA PRO A 358 21.79 1.95 31.79
C PRO A 358 21.11 0.74 32.46
N SER A 359 20.23 0.03 31.75
CA SER A 359 19.47 -1.10 32.28
C SER A 359 19.12 -2.09 31.19
N GLY A 360 18.99 -3.36 31.57
CA GLY A 360 18.83 -4.48 30.65
C GLY A 360 20.18 -5.03 30.21
N ASN A 361 20.21 -6.32 29.89
CA ASN A 361 21.38 -6.99 29.37
C ASN A 361 21.43 -6.76 27.85
N ALA A 362 22.08 -5.69 27.40
CA ALA A 362 22.27 -5.44 25.97
C ALA A 362 23.63 -4.79 25.70
N SER A 363 24.11 -4.97 24.46
CA SER A 363 25.25 -4.22 23.94
C SER A 363 24.76 -3.09 23.03
N LEU A 364 25.38 -1.92 23.13
CA LEU A 364 25.07 -0.75 22.31
C LEU A 364 26.32 -0.35 21.55
N ALA A 365 26.23 -0.26 20.23
CA ALA A 365 27.34 0.11 19.36
C ALA A 365 26.86 0.98 18.20
N GLN A 366 27.77 1.79 17.64
CA GLN A 366 27.55 2.46 16.37
C GLN A 366 27.62 1.42 15.24
N ASP A 367 26.68 1.48 14.30
CA ASP A 367 26.61 0.56 13.17
C ASP A 367 27.05 1.26 11.88
N ASP A 368 28.37 1.29 11.67
CA ASP A 368 29.02 1.96 10.53
C ASP A 368 28.76 1.26 9.18
N GLY A 369 28.10 0.10 9.18
CA GLY A 369 27.76 -0.66 7.97
C GLY A 369 26.31 -0.49 7.51
N VAL A 370 25.46 0.11 8.35
CA VAL A 370 24.01 0.20 8.10
C VAL A 370 23.55 1.64 8.27
N PHE A 371 23.23 2.26 7.14
CA PHE A 371 22.76 3.64 7.06
C PHE A 371 21.31 3.66 6.61
N PHE A 372 20.49 4.41 7.35
CA PHE A 372 19.13 4.72 6.89
C PHE A 372 19.04 6.14 6.28
N LEU A 373 19.78 7.10 6.84
CA LEU A 373 20.03 8.43 6.28
C LEU A 373 21.55 8.68 6.18
N THR A 374 22.01 9.92 6.24
CA THR A 374 23.44 10.28 6.21
C THR A 374 24.17 9.97 7.52
N ALA A 375 23.44 9.81 8.64
CA ALA A 375 24.01 9.48 9.94
C ALA A 375 24.13 7.95 10.13
N PRO A 376 25.18 7.45 10.82
CA PRO A 376 25.30 6.05 11.18
C PRO A 376 24.14 5.65 12.11
N SER A 377 23.66 4.42 12.00
CA SER A 377 22.64 3.91 12.92
C SER A 377 23.28 3.44 14.24
N LEU A 378 22.45 3.24 15.27
CA LEU A 378 22.84 2.60 16.52
C LEU A 378 22.31 1.18 16.53
N ARG A 379 23.19 0.20 16.76
CA ARG A 379 22.81 -1.20 16.94
C ARG A 379 22.72 -1.53 18.42
N VAL A 380 21.61 -2.15 18.81
CA VAL A 380 21.35 -2.62 20.16
C VAL A 380 21.21 -4.14 20.07
N GLU A 381 22.11 -4.91 20.67
CA GLU A 381 21.96 -6.38 20.71
C GLU A 381 21.53 -6.80 22.11
N GLN A 382 20.32 -7.35 22.23
CA GLN A 382 19.73 -7.77 23.49
C GLN A 382 20.19 -9.21 23.85
N ILE A 383 20.51 -9.41 25.13
CA ILE A 383 20.93 -10.68 25.72
C ILE A 383 19.95 -11.01 26.85
N GLY A 384 19.07 -11.99 26.65
CA GLY A 384 17.96 -12.34 27.53
C GLY A 384 16.65 -11.61 27.21
N ASP A 385 15.58 -11.94 27.95
CA ASP A 385 14.19 -11.56 27.61
C ASP A 385 13.63 -10.38 28.41
N GLU A 386 14.48 -9.64 29.13
CA GLU A 386 14.06 -8.47 29.92
C GLU A 386 14.14 -7.17 29.11
N ASP A 387 13.34 -6.17 29.50
CA ASP A 387 13.35 -4.85 28.85
C ASP A 387 14.73 -4.19 28.92
N VAL A 388 15.17 -3.69 27.76
CA VAL A 388 16.41 -2.94 27.58
C VAL A 388 16.09 -1.46 27.53
N ILE A 389 16.83 -0.67 28.31
CA ILE A 389 16.72 0.79 28.29
C ILE A 389 17.94 1.36 27.56
N VAL A 390 17.71 1.97 26.40
CA VAL A 390 18.70 2.75 25.68
C VAL A 390 18.45 4.23 25.96
N ARG A 391 19.45 4.90 26.53
CA ARG A 391 19.34 6.27 27.02
C ARG A 391 20.15 7.23 26.17
N LEU A 392 19.50 8.28 25.68
CA LEU A 392 20.13 9.49 25.16
C LEU A 392 20.22 10.54 26.28
N THR A 393 21.43 10.85 26.73
CA THR A 393 21.70 11.89 27.72
C THR A 393 22.00 13.21 27.03
N LEU A 394 21.21 14.24 27.31
CA LEU A 394 21.33 15.53 26.62
C LEU A 394 22.44 16.37 27.26
N SER A 395 23.26 17.03 26.44
CA SER A 395 24.36 17.88 26.94
C SER A 395 23.87 19.08 27.75
N SER A 396 22.65 19.54 27.48
CA SER A 396 21.92 20.52 28.27
C SER A 396 20.42 20.19 28.25
N PRO A 397 19.66 20.52 29.30
CA PRO A 397 18.22 20.28 29.31
C PRO A 397 17.51 20.98 28.15
N LEU A 398 16.56 20.28 27.51
CA LEU A 398 15.77 20.82 26.41
C LEU A 398 14.45 21.41 26.89
N ASP A 399 14.17 22.61 26.38
CA ASP A 399 12.83 23.19 26.41
C ASP A 399 12.03 22.64 25.22
N LEU A 400 10.99 21.86 25.49
CA LEU A 400 10.08 21.30 24.50
C LEU A 400 8.76 22.09 24.38
N MET A 401 8.60 23.21 25.09
CA MET A 401 7.42 24.05 24.95
C MET A 401 7.35 24.69 23.55
N PRO A 402 6.13 24.92 23.03
CA PRO A 402 5.94 25.70 21.81
C PRO A 402 6.49 27.12 21.98
N GLU A 403 7.10 27.66 20.93
CA GLU A 403 7.54 29.06 20.93
C GLU A 403 6.34 30.00 21.15
N PRO A 404 6.47 31.06 21.97
CA PRO A 404 5.40 32.03 22.17
C PRO A 404 4.87 32.60 20.84
N GLY A 405 3.57 32.50 20.61
CA GLY A 405 2.92 32.96 19.37
C GLY A 405 3.03 32.01 18.18
N SER A 406 3.62 30.82 18.34
CA SER A 406 3.68 29.78 17.32
C SER A 406 2.62 28.71 17.53
N SER A 407 1.98 28.27 16.45
CA SER A 407 1.13 27.06 16.44
C SER A 407 1.91 25.79 16.15
N LYS A 408 3.22 25.87 15.92
CA LYS A 408 4.07 24.72 15.58
C LYS A 408 4.54 24.01 16.84
N ARG A 409 4.28 22.71 16.91
CA ARG A 409 4.77 21.82 17.98
C ARG A 409 6.15 21.29 17.62
N LYS A 410 6.97 21.02 18.63
CA LYS A 410 8.20 20.25 18.48
C LYS A 410 7.83 18.78 18.33
N GLU A 411 8.67 17.99 17.67
CA GLU A 411 8.41 16.57 17.41
C GLU A 411 9.70 15.77 17.65
N LEU A 412 9.59 14.62 18.30
CA LEU A 412 10.66 13.62 18.30
C LEU A 412 10.53 12.79 17.04
N ARG A 413 11.62 12.67 16.28
CA ARG A 413 11.65 11.93 15.01
C ARG A 413 12.79 10.92 15.04
N PHE A 414 12.48 9.68 14.73
CA PHE A 414 13.48 8.62 14.65
C PHE A 414 13.05 7.54 13.66
N TYR A 415 14.01 6.70 13.30
CA TYR A 415 13.85 5.51 12.48
C TYR A 415 14.33 4.32 13.31
N ALA A 416 13.60 3.22 13.26
CA ALA A 416 13.89 2.02 14.01
C ALA A 416 13.58 0.82 13.13
N ARG A 417 14.49 -0.16 13.14
CA ARG A 417 14.34 -1.49 12.57
C ARG A 417 14.71 -2.47 13.66
N TRP A 418 14.10 -3.65 13.65
CA TRP A 418 14.44 -4.72 14.58
C TRP A 418 14.47 -6.08 13.87
N GLU A 419 15.17 -7.02 14.51
CA GLU A 419 15.22 -8.44 14.19
C GLU A 419 15.06 -9.23 15.49
N GLY A 420 14.10 -10.15 15.59
CA GLY A 420 13.85 -10.87 16.85
C GLY A 420 12.73 -11.90 16.75
N THR A 421 12.39 -12.52 17.88
CA THR A 421 11.40 -13.61 17.97
C THR A 421 9.96 -13.14 18.21
N TYR A 422 9.76 -11.86 18.56
CA TYR A 422 8.45 -11.25 18.80
C TYR A 422 8.39 -9.83 18.22
N ASP A 423 7.17 -9.32 17.97
CA ASP A 423 6.96 -7.91 17.63
C ASP A 423 7.18 -7.03 18.87
N PRO A 424 8.21 -6.17 18.90
CA PRO A 424 8.55 -5.37 20.06
C PRO A 424 7.64 -4.16 20.17
N GLY A 425 7.21 -3.86 21.39
CA GLY A 425 6.75 -2.52 21.74
C GLY A 425 7.95 -1.61 22.05
N LEU A 426 7.95 -0.38 21.53
CA LEU A 426 8.91 0.66 21.95
C LEU A 426 8.20 1.69 22.81
N VAL A 427 8.62 1.80 24.07
CA VAL A 427 8.14 2.84 24.99
C VAL A 427 9.17 3.96 25.04
N ILE A 428 8.72 5.21 24.95
CA ILE A 428 9.58 6.39 25.06
C ILE A 428 9.29 7.11 26.37
N ARG A 429 10.33 7.42 27.15
CA ARG A 429 10.24 8.28 28.34
C ARG A 429 11.08 9.54 28.18
N LEU A 430 10.49 10.69 28.48
CA LEU A 430 11.15 12.00 28.51
C LEU A 430 11.27 12.47 29.96
N HIS A 431 12.49 12.51 30.49
CA HIS A 431 12.73 12.76 31.91
C HIS A 431 13.02 14.23 32.23
N ASP A 432 12.38 14.74 33.28
CA ASP A 432 12.74 16.02 33.93
C ASP A 432 13.61 15.75 35.17
N GLY A 433 14.81 15.22 34.93
CA GLY A 433 15.72 14.80 36.00
C GLY A 433 15.01 13.89 37.00
N ASP A 434 15.02 14.30 38.28
CA ASP A 434 14.41 13.54 39.38
C ASP A 434 12.92 13.84 39.62
N LYS A 435 12.30 14.75 38.84
CA LYS A 435 10.90 15.18 39.03
C LYS A 435 9.87 14.25 38.39
N GLY A 436 10.33 13.27 37.61
CA GLY A 436 9.52 12.30 36.89
C GLY A 436 9.73 12.35 35.38
N TYR A 437 8.83 11.73 34.64
CA TYR A 437 8.90 11.64 33.19
C TYR A 437 7.52 11.67 32.52
N PHE A 438 7.52 12.06 31.25
CA PHE A 438 6.41 11.81 30.32
C PHE A 438 6.66 10.49 29.58
N GLU A 439 5.67 9.61 29.49
CA GLU A 439 5.78 8.30 28.85
C GLU A 439 4.79 8.14 27.69
N HIS A 440 5.29 7.75 26.53
CA HIS A 440 4.50 7.38 25.35
C HIS A 440 4.59 5.88 25.12
N GLN A 441 3.44 5.22 25.02
CA GLN A 441 3.33 3.79 24.83
C GLN A 441 3.44 3.40 23.35
N ASP A 442 3.98 2.21 23.08
CA ASP A 442 4.10 1.55 21.77
C ASP A 442 4.21 2.47 20.54
N CYS A 443 5.44 2.93 20.28
CA CYS A 443 5.75 3.84 19.19
C CYS A 443 5.99 3.14 17.84
N LEU A 444 5.90 1.80 17.79
CA LEU A 444 6.21 0.99 16.60
C LEU A 444 4.98 0.40 15.92
N SER A 445 3.77 0.64 16.44
CA SER A 445 2.52 0.06 15.94
C SER A 445 2.23 0.25 14.44
N GLY A 446 2.93 1.17 13.77
CA GLY A 446 2.84 1.43 12.31
C GLY A 446 4.09 1.09 11.51
N VAL A 447 5.14 0.54 12.12
CA VAL A 447 6.38 0.13 11.45
C VAL A 447 6.29 -1.39 11.19
N PRO A 448 6.43 -1.87 9.95
CA PRO A 448 6.46 -3.31 9.68
C PRO A 448 7.79 -3.95 10.10
N PHE A 449 7.76 -5.22 10.48
CA PHE A 449 8.94 -6.03 10.78
C PHE A 449 10.00 -5.94 9.66
N GLY A 450 11.26 -5.66 10.02
CA GLY A 450 12.37 -5.55 9.07
C GLY A 450 12.44 -4.23 8.30
N PHE A 451 11.54 -3.27 8.52
CA PHE A 451 11.57 -1.93 7.93
C PHE A 451 12.08 -0.89 8.94
N TRP A 452 12.70 0.17 8.44
CA TRP A 452 13.28 1.26 9.26
C TRP A 452 12.28 2.32 9.72
N GLY A 453 11.06 2.32 9.21
CA GLY A 453 10.07 3.34 9.51
C GLY A 453 8.73 3.04 8.85
N VAL A 454 7.77 3.93 9.03
CA VAL A 454 6.41 3.77 8.52
C VAL A 454 6.43 3.91 6.99
N PRO A 455 6.10 2.85 6.21
CA PRO A 455 6.02 2.95 4.77
C PRO A 455 4.96 3.97 4.37
N ASP A 456 5.31 4.93 3.52
CA ASP A 456 4.39 5.94 3.00
C ASP A 456 4.61 6.12 1.50
N THR A 457 3.87 5.33 0.72
CA THR A 457 3.57 5.54 -0.72
C THR A 457 4.77 5.98 -1.59
N GLY A 458 5.93 5.36 -1.38
CA GLY A 458 7.18 5.62 -2.13
C GLY A 458 8.29 6.31 -1.31
N ARG A 459 8.05 6.59 -0.03
CA ARG A 459 9.03 7.08 0.94
C ARG A 459 8.90 6.32 2.25
N THR A 460 9.97 6.27 3.04
CA THR A 460 9.93 5.76 4.41
C THR A 460 9.83 6.95 5.37
N ARG A 461 8.76 7.02 6.15
CA ARG A 461 8.56 8.08 7.14
C ARG A 461 9.15 7.70 8.48
N ALA A 462 9.77 8.69 9.12
CA ALA A 462 10.16 8.59 10.52
C ALA A 462 8.93 8.30 11.38
N VAL A 463 9.13 7.58 12.47
CA VAL A 463 8.23 7.64 13.61
C VAL A 463 8.25 9.08 14.10
N ARG A 464 7.08 9.70 14.27
CA ARG A 464 6.96 11.09 14.71
C ARG A 464 6.07 11.16 15.93
N LEU A 465 6.64 11.59 17.04
CA LEU A 465 5.91 11.80 18.28
C LEU A 465 5.78 13.32 18.52
N PRO A 466 4.56 13.88 18.47
CA PRO A 466 4.33 15.26 18.88
C PRO A 466 4.77 15.46 20.33
N LEU A 467 5.58 16.49 20.57
CA LEU A 467 6.04 16.87 21.90
C LEU A 467 5.17 18.01 22.43
N TYR A 468 5.03 18.06 23.76
CA TYR A 468 4.16 18.96 24.50
C TYR A 468 2.66 18.77 24.24
N GLU A 469 1.94 18.43 25.32
CA GLU A 469 0.49 18.42 25.38
C GLU A 469 0.02 19.28 26.55
N LYS A 470 -0.84 20.27 26.26
CA LYS A 470 -1.43 21.11 27.31
C LYS A 470 -2.28 20.29 28.29
N GLU A 471 -2.94 19.26 27.76
CA GLU A 471 -3.63 18.20 28.50
C GLU A 471 -3.16 16.87 27.92
N PRO A 472 -2.40 16.05 28.67
CA PRO A 472 -1.83 14.82 28.14
C PRO A 472 -2.92 13.82 27.75
N ARG A 473 -2.91 13.39 26.49
CA ARG A 473 -3.78 12.33 25.95
C ARG A 473 -2.97 11.16 25.41
N GLU A 474 -1.84 11.46 24.77
CA GLU A 474 -0.92 10.48 24.19
C GLU A 474 0.24 10.19 25.15
N TRP A 475 0.62 11.17 25.98
CA TRP A 475 1.65 11.03 27.01
C TRP A 475 1.03 10.80 28.39
N SER A 476 1.55 9.83 29.14
CA SER A 476 1.24 9.63 30.55
C SER A 476 2.36 10.19 31.45
N VAL A 477 2.08 10.42 32.73
CA VAL A 477 3.04 11.00 33.69
C VAL A 477 3.40 9.95 34.75
N GLY A 478 4.70 9.69 34.95
CA GLY A 478 5.21 8.70 35.90
C GLY A 478 6.41 9.18 36.71
N PRO A 479 6.76 8.49 37.83
CA PRO A 479 6.20 7.22 38.31
C PRO A 479 5.07 7.36 39.36
N SER A 480 4.46 8.54 39.57
CA SER A 480 3.29 8.69 40.46
C SER A 480 2.43 9.92 40.15
N TRP A 481 1.21 9.99 40.69
CA TRP A 481 0.39 11.22 40.62
C TRP A 481 1.01 12.43 41.33
N LEU A 482 2.08 12.25 42.11
CA LEU A 482 2.84 13.33 42.75
C LEU A 482 4.01 13.83 41.88
N SER A 483 4.34 13.11 40.80
CA SER A 483 5.36 13.56 39.84
C SER A 483 4.83 14.73 39.04
N ASN A 484 5.67 15.76 38.87
CA ASN A 484 5.32 16.98 38.15
C ASN A 484 6.46 17.37 37.19
N PRO A 485 6.75 16.52 36.19
CA PRO A 485 7.76 16.81 35.19
C PRO A 485 7.36 18.03 34.35
N SER A 486 8.35 18.79 33.91
CA SER A 486 8.16 19.98 33.08
C SER A 486 8.66 19.75 31.66
N TRP A 487 7.82 20.08 30.68
CA TRP A 487 8.23 20.11 29.26
C TRP A 487 9.33 21.13 28.98
N PHE A 488 9.60 22.08 29.88
CA PHE A 488 10.67 23.07 29.72
C PHE A 488 12.07 22.52 30.06
N HIS A 489 12.16 21.35 30.71
CA HIS A 489 13.42 20.87 31.27
C HIS A 489 13.55 19.35 31.11
N ILE A 490 13.78 18.90 29.88
CA ILE A 490 14.04 17.48 29.60
C ILE A 490 15.53 17.21 29.60
N THR A 491 16.00 16.32 30.47
CA THR A 491 17.44 16.03 30.66
C THR A 491 17.91 14.80 29.89
N HIS A 492 17.04 13.82 29.67
CA HIS A 492 17.35 12.62 28.90
C HIS A 492 16.09 11.97 28.34
N ILE A 493 16.31 11.10 27.36
CA ILE A 493 15.29 10.32 26.68
C ILE A 493 15.64 8.84 26.81
N ASP A 494 14.71 8.05 27.32
CA ASP A 494 14.84 6.60 27.42
C ASP A 494 13.98 5.93 26.34
N PHE A 495 14.61 5.06 25.57
CA PHE A 495 14.01 4.15 24.60
C PHE A 495 13.98 2.77 25.23
N ILE A 496 12.79 2.29 25.59
CA ILE A 496 12.59 1.01 26.26
C ILE A 496 12.07 0.02 25.25
N ILE A 497 12.87 -1.02 24.99
CA ILE A 497 12.59 -2.03 23.98
C ILE A 497 12.73 -3.43 24.58
N ASN A 498 12.02 -4.38 23.98
CA ASN A 498 12.22 -5.79 24.26
C ASN A 498 12.03 -6.58 22.95
N VAL A 499 13.13 -7.09 22.40
CA VAL A 499 13.18 -7.85 21.15
C VAL A 499 13.48 -9.34 21.38
N GLY A 500 13.58 -9.77 22.64
CA GLY A 500 13.92 -11.13 23.06
C GLY A 500 15.42 -11.45 23.00
N ASP A 501 15.81 -12.58 23.61
CA ASP A 501 17.21 -13.03 23.64
C ASP A 501 17.82 -13.20 22.23
N GLY A 502 18.93 -12.50 21.97
CA GLY A 502 19.61 -12.48 20.68
C GLY A 502 18.97 -11.55 19.64
N GLY A 503 17.91 -10.82 20.00
CA GLY A 503 17.30 -9.81 19.15
C GLY A 503 18.16 -8.55 18.96
N ARG A 504 17.89 -7.82 17.88
CA ARG A 504 18.65 -6.64 17.43
C ARG A 504 17.78 -5.47 17.01
#